data_AF-A0A4Y1ZPM6-F1
#
_entry.id   AF-A0A4Y1ZPM6-F1
#
_cell.length_a   1.000
_cell.length_b   1.000
_cell.length_c   1.000
_cell.angle_alpha   90.00
_cell.angle_beta   90.00
_cell.angle_gamma   90.00
#
_symmetry.space_group_name_H-M   'P 1'
#
loop_
_entity.id
_entity.type
_entity.pdbx_description
1 polymer ?
#
loop_
_entity_poly.entity_id
_entity_poly.type
_entity_poly.pdbx_seq_one_letter_code
_entity_poly.pdbx_strand_id
1 'polypeptide(L)'
;MCGCSDLFTNLCDRLQQTKTSLQQLCTNQILIPAEIFEFCQEHLKGMTFTYIKDEEIIQHHNNKLLDRFENSVAIIGTRSFHCLVPVSESNRKCFIASQATEYEIHSTIKAVQITLHTRDSIACVYDGQWWLAEVNDSDMNKDVLVTFYHPRRTKDSF
;
A
#
# COMPACT_ATOMS: atom_id res chain seq x y z
N MET A 1 -49.47 44.63 7.75
CA MET A 1 -48.40 44.57 6.74
C MET A 1 -47.04 44.68 7.44
N CYS A 2 -46.52 43.60 8.05
CA CYS A 2 -45.26 43.68 8.83
C CYS A 2 -44.44 42.37 8.84
N GLY A 3 -44.62 41.49 7.86
CA GLY A 3 -43.96 40.16 7.88
C GLY A 3 -42.89 39.94 6.81
N CYS A 4 -42.76 40.84 5.82
CA CYS A 4 -41.87 40.63 4.68
C CYS A 4 -40.51 41.33 4.83
N SER A 5 -40.43 42.39 5.65
CA SER A 5 -39.19 43.12 5.93
C SER A 5 -38.19 42.28 6.70
N ASP A 6 -38.65 41.53 7.70
CA ASP A 6 -37.78 40.87 8.67
C ASP A 6 -37.08 39.64 8.08
N LEU A 7 -37.76 38.96 7.15
CA LEU A 7 -37.19 37.84 6.38
C LEU A 7 -36.08 38.28 5.42
N PHE A 8 -36.24 39.45 4.77
CA PHE A 8 -35.23 39.99 3.87
C PHE A 8 -33.99 40.48 4.62
N THR A 9 -34.18 41.14 5.76
CA THR A 9 -33.07 41.57 6.62
C THR A 9 -32.28 40.37 7.14
N ASN A 10 -32.97 39.33 7.60
CA ASN A 10 -32.33 38.11 8.11
C ASN A 10 -31.55 37.34 7.02
N LEU A 11 -32.05 37.33 5.78
CA LEU A 11 -31.34 36.73 4.65
C LEU A 11 -30.07 37.53 4.30
N CYS A 12 -30.16 38.86 4.26
CA CYS A 12 -29.01 39.73 4.01
C CYS A 12 -27.95 39.59 5.11
N ASP A 13 -28.35 39.53 6.38
CA ASP A 13 -27.44 39.36 7.51
C ASP A 13 -26.68 38.01 7.45
N ARG A 14 -27.37 36.93 7.08
CA ARG A 14 -26.72 35.62 6.90
C ARG A 14 -25.76 35.61 5.71
N LEU A 15 -26.12 36.26 4.61
CA LEU A 15 -25.24 36.40 3.44
C LEU A 15 -24.02 37.25 3.78
N GLN A 16 -24.18 38.32 4.55
CA GLN A 16 -23.09 39.16 5.04
C GLN A 16 -22.17 38.37 5.97
N GLN A 17 -22.72 37.62 6.93
CA GLN A 17 -21.94 36.73 7.82
C GLN A 17 -21.18 35.65 7.04
N THR A 18 -21.82 35.02 6.06
CA THR A 18 -21.18 33.98 5.22
C THR A 18 -20.06 34.59 4.39
N LYS A 19 -20.29 35.78 3.81
CA LYS A 19 -19.28 36.54 3.08
C LYS A 19 -18.11 36.94 3.99
N THR A 20 -18.38 37.43 5.21
CA THR A 20 -17.34 37.78 6.19
C THR A 20 -16.56 36.57 6.67
N SER A 21 -17.19 35.39 6.81
CA SER A 21 -16.50 34.13 7.14
C SER A 21 -15.64 33.62 5.98
N LEU A 22 -16.13 33.70 4.73
CA LEU A 22 -15.33 33.37 3.53
C LEU A 22 -14.22 34.39 3.26
N GLN A 23 -14.38 35.62 3.74
CA GLN A 23 -13.41 36.72 3.67
C GLN A 23 -12.55 36.85 4.93
N GLN A 24 -12.65 35.95 5.91
CA GLN A 24 -11.67 35.88 6.99
C GLN A 24 -10.32 35.62 6.33
N LEU A 25 -9.50 36.67 6.32
CA LEU A 25 -8.20 36.69 5.67
C LEU A 25 -7.38 35.50 6.17
N CYS A 26 -6.57 34.92 5.28
CA CYS A 26 -5.49 33.98 5.60
C CYS A 26 -4.39 34.60 6.49
N THR A 27 -4.75 35.49 7.42
CA THR A 27 -3.85 36.14 8.35
C THR A 27 -3.79 35.27 9.61
N ASN A 28 -2.57 34.89 10.00
CA ASN A 28 -2.28 33.95 11.10
C ASN A 28 -2.67 32.49 10.82
N GLN A 29 -2.69 32.07 9.54
CA GLN A 29 -2.72 30.64 9.23
C GLN A 29 -1.38 30.01 9.62
N ILE A 30 -1.46 28.84 10.23
CA ILE A 30 -0.30 28.01 10.51
C ILE A 30 0.12 27.37 9.19
N LEU A 31 1.25 27.78 8.63
CA LEU A 31 1.68 27.38 7.29
C LEU A 31 2.84 26.38 7.33
N ILE A 32 3.57 26.31 8.45
CA ILE A 32 4.70 25.39 8.58
C ILE A 32 4.57 24.46 9.80
N PRO A 33 5.10 23.23 9.73
CA PRO A 33 5.03 22.25 10.82
C PRO A 33 5.54 22.76 12.18
N ALA A 34 6.56 23.63 12.18
CA ALA A 34 7.07 24.25 13.40
C ALA A 34 6.01 25.13 14.08
N GLU A 35 5.26 25.92 13.33
CA GLU A 35 4.17 26.74 13.85
C GLU A 35 3.01 25.88 14.39
N ILE A 36 2.73 24.72 13.76
CA ILE A 36 1.75 23.75 14.29
C ILE A 36 2.20 23.25 15.66
N PHE A 37 3.48 22.91 15.79
CA PHE A 37 4.04 22.42 17.05
C PHE A 37 3.93 23.46 18.17
N GLU A 38 4.34 24.71 17.91
CA GLU A 38 4.25 25.79 18.90
C GLU A 38 2.80 26.06 19.31
N PHE A 39 1.88 26.14 18.32
CA PHE A 39 0.46 26.31 18.59
C PHE A 39 -0.09 25.20 19.49
N CYS A 40 0.26 23.94 19.19
CA CYS A 40 -0.17 22.79 19.98
C CYS A 40 0.38 22.84 21.41
N GLN A 41 1.66 23.18 21.59
CA GLN A 41 2.26 23.31 22.93
C GLN A 41 1.60 24.38 23.78
N GLU A 42 1.25 25.52 23.18
CA GLU A 42 0.65 26.64 23.89
C GLU A 42 -0.83 26.38 24.25
N HIS A 43 -1.59 25.75 23.36
CA HIS A 43 -3.05 25.70 23.46
C HIS A 43 -3.62 24.34 23.88
N LEU A 44 -2.90 23.23 23.65
CA LEU A 44 -3.38 21.88 23.93
C LEU A 44 -2.66 21.28 25.15
N LYS A 45 -3.20 21.56 26.34
CA LYS A 45 -2.63 21.06 27.61
C LYS A 45 -2.95 19.57 27.84
N GLY A 46 -2.00 18.86 28.46
CA GLY A 46 -2.14 17.45 28.81
C GLY A 46 -1.74 16.47 27.70
N MET A 47 -1.25 16.97 26.56
CA MET A 47 -0.65 16.18 25.50
C MET A 47 0.83 16.52 25.35
N THR A 48 1.65 15.54 24.98
CA THR A 48 3.06 15.75 24.68
C THR A 48 3.22 15.85 23.17
N PHE A 49 3.73 16.97 22.70
CA PHE A 49 4.07 17.17 21.29
C PHE A 49 5.58 16.99 21.10
N THR A 50 5.97 16.47 19.95
CA THR A 50 7.37 16.37 19.55
C THR A 50 7.47 16.86 18.11
N TYR A 51 8.38 17.80 17.88
CA TYR A 51 8.73 18.27 16.55
C TYR A 51 10.07 17.66 16.16
N ILE A 52 10.09 16.96 15.03
CA ILE A 52 11.30 16.33 14.49
C ILE A 52 11.71 17.15 13.28
N LYS A 53 12.96 17.61 13.27
CA LYS A 53 13.50 18.39 12.15
C LYS A 53 13.90 17.50 10.99
N ASP A 54 13.90 18.06 9.79
CA ASP A 54 14.30 17.34 8.57
C ASP A 54 15.73 16.80 8.67
N GLU A 55 16.65 17.55 9.28
CA GLU A 55 18.03 17.11 9.47
C GLU A 55 18.13 15.85 10.34
N GLU A 56 17.29 15.75 11.37
CA GLU A 56 17.25 14.59 12.28
C GLU A 56 16.68 13.35 11.56
N ILE A 57 15.69 13.54 10.68
CA ILE A 57 15.13 12.47 9.84
C ILE A 57 16.19 11.98 8.84
N ILE A 58 16.85 12.91 8.14
CA ILE A 58 17.84 12.57 7.13
C ILE A 58 19.05 11.86 7.75
N GLN A 59 19.57 12.37 8.88
CA GLN A 59 20.76 11.83 9.51
C GLN A 59 20.52 10.46 10.18
N HIS A 60 19.39 10.28 10.87
CA HIS A 60 19.15 9.06 11.66
C HIS A 60 18.32 7.99 10.96
N HIS A 61 17.37 8.38 10.11
CA HIS A 61 16.40 7.46 9.51
C HIS A 61 16.73 7.11 8.07
N ASN A 62 17.13 8.07 7.22
CA ASN A 62 17.35 7.76 5.81
C ASN A 62 18.45 6.73 5.60
N ASN A 63 19.57 6.81 6.33
CA ASN A 63 20.63 5.81 6.20
C ASN A 63 20.17 4.40 6.63
N LYS A 64 19.39 4.29 7.71
CA LYS A 64 18.87 2.99 8.18
C LYS A 64 17.78 2.45 7.27
N LEU A 65 16.94 3.30 6.71
CA LEU A 65 15.88 2.91 5.79
C LEU A 65 16.46 2.52 4.43
N LEU A 66 17.46 3.26 3.95
CA LEU A 66 18.19 2.94 2.73
C LEU A 66 18.92 1.60 2.89
N ASP A 67 19.65 1.40 3.99
CA ASP A 67 20.31 0.13 4.30
C ASP A 67 19.31 -1.03 4.36
N ARG A 68 18.16 -0.84 5.04
CA ARG A 68 17.09 -1.86 5.06
C ARG A 68 16.55 -2.15 3.66
N PHE A 69 16.41 -1.14 2.81
CA PHE A 69 15.90 -1.30 1.46
C PHE A 69 16.92 -2.03 0.57
N GLU A 70 18.19 -1.62 0.59
CA GLU A 70 19.28 -2.23 -0.16
C GLU A 70 19.55 -3.68 0.25
N ASN A 71 19.42 -3.98 1.54
CA ASN A 71 19.58 -5.34 2.07
C ASN A 71 18.28 -6.16 2.09
N SER A 72 17.14 -5.58 1.66
CA SER A 72 15.90 -6.33 1.57
C SER A 72 15.94 -7.32 0.41
N VAL A 73 15.29 -8.46 0.58
CA VAL A 73 15.16 -9.48 -0.46
C VAL A 73 13.71 -9.52 -0.91
N ALA A 74 13.49 -9.34 -2.21
CA ALA A 74 12.18 -9.52 -2.82
C ALA A 74 11.74 -11.00 -2.70
N ILE A 75 10.50 -11.22 -2.24
CA ILE A 75 9.91 -12.55 -2.20
C ILE A 75 9.23 -12.80 -3.55
N ILE A 76 9.81 -13.69 -4.34
CA ILE A 76 9.34 -14.02 -5.70
C ILE A 76 7.88 -14.50 -5.66
N GLY A 77 7.10 -14.18 -6.69
CA GLY A 77 5.70 -14.61 -6.81
C GLY A 77 4.71 -13.88 -5.91
N THR A 78 5.14 -12.90 -5.09
CA THR A 78 4.23 -12.20 -4.16
C THR A 78 3.60 -10.91 -4.69
N ARG A 79 3.95 -10.49 -5.92
CA ARG A 79 3.55 -9.21 -6.50
C ARG A 79 2.03 -9.06 -6.70
N SER A 80 1.32 -10.16 -6.91
CA SER A 80 -0.14 -10.18 -7.13
C SER A 80 -0.93 -10.03 -5.83
N PHE A 81 -0.31 -10.17 -4.66
CA PHE A 81 -1.00 -10.05 -3.38
C PHE A 81 -1.05 -8.60 -2.90
N HIS A 82 -2.22 -8.21 -2.41
CA HIS A 82 -2.47 -6.87 -1.88
C HIS A 82 -2.22 -6.77 -0.37
N CYS A 83 -2.22 -7.89 0.36
CA CYS A 83 -1.94 -7.91 1.79
C CYS A 83 -1.04 -9.08 2.19
N LEU A 84 -0.06 -8.79 3.04
CA LEU A 84 0.95 -9.74 3.53
C LEU A 84 1.00 -9.67 5.06
N VAL A 85 0.67 -10.78 5.73
CA VAL A 85 0.65 -10.85 7.21
C VAL A 85 1.74 -11.82 7.70
N PRO A 86 2.70 -11.38 8.53
CA PRO A 86 3.70 -12.25 9.14
C PRO A 86 3.06 -13.30 10.07
N VAL A 87 3.42 -14.57 9.87
CA VAL A 87 3.02 -15.70 10.73
C VAL A 87 4.20 -16.23 11.53
N SER A 88 5.36 -16.35 10.89
CA SER A 88 6.62 -16.75 11.52
C SER A 88 7.77 -15.96 10.90
N GLU A 89 9.01 -16.21 11.33
CA GLU A 89 10.19 -15.63 10.69
C GLU A 89 10.26 -15.97 9.20
N SER A 90 9.87 -17.21 8.87
CA SER A 90 9.98 -17.79 7.53
C SER A 90 8.69 -17.79 6.72
N ASN A 91 7.53 -17.43 7.27
CA ASN A 91 6.25 -17.56 6.56
C ASN A 91 5.38 -16.31 6.65
N ARG A 92 4.65 -16.04 5.56
CA ARG A 92 3.69 -14.93 5.41
C ARG A 92 2.37 -15.47 4.87
N LYS A 93 1.24 -14.98 5.39
CA LYS A 93 -0.06 -15.13 4.72
C LYS A 93 -0.17 -14.07 3.65
N CYS A 94 -0.55 -14.48 2.45
CA CYS A 94 -0.67 -13.63 1.28
C CYS A 94 -2.12 -13.62 0.82
N PHE A 95 -2.69 -12.42 0.68
CA PHE A 95 -4.10 -12.23 0.31
C PHE A 95 -4.17 -11.43 -0.99
N ILE A 96 -4.99 -11.89 -1.94
CA ILE A 96 -5.17 -11.23 -3.23
C ILE A 96 -5.81 -9.84 -3.07
N ALA A 97 -6.63 -9.64 -2.04
CA ALA A 97 -7.22 -8.36 -1.68
C ALA A 97 -7.14 -8.11 -0.17
N SER A 98 -7.12 -6.84 0.27
CA SER A 98 -7.04 -6.51 1.71
C SER A 98 -8.15 -7.08 2.58
N GLN A 99 -9.32 -7.35 2.01
CA GLN A 99 -10.49 -7.86 2.73
C GLN A 99 -10.75 -9.35 2.47
N ALA A 100 -9.87 -10.03 1.73
CA ALA A 100 -10.04 -11.45 1.46
C ALA A 100 -9.88 -12.28 2.75
N THR A 101 -10.66 -13.35 2.87
CA THR A 101 -10.56 -14.31 3.98
C THR A 101 -9.64 -15.48 3.64
N GLU A 102 -9.55 -15.81 2.36
CA GLU A 102 -8.66 -16.85 1.84
C GLU A 102 -7.25 -16.30 1.67
N TYR A 103 -6.27 -17.14 1.99
CA TYR A 103 -4.87 -16.79 1.91
C TYR A 103 -4.03 -17.96 1.46
N GLU A 104 -2.89 -17.63 0.86
CA GLU A 104 -1.81 -18.57 0.57
C GLU A 104 -0.67 -18.36 1.57
N ILE A 105 0.00 -19.43 1.97
CA ILE A 105 1.20 -19.33 2.82
C ILE A 105 2.42 -19.30 1.90
N HIS A 106 3.15 -18.18 1.92
CA HIS A 106 4.42 -18.05 1.22
C HIS A 106 5.59 -18.13 2.19
N SER A 107 6.57 -18.97 1.85
CA SER A 107 7.84 -19.06 2.55
C SER A 107 8.79 -17.96 2.08
N THR A 108 9.44 -17.30 3.03
CA THR A 108 10.51 -16.32 2.81
C THR A 108 11.90 -16.97 2.84
N ILE A 109 11.97 -18.28 3.09
CA ILE A 109 13.22 -19.04 2.99
C ILE A 109 13.71 -18.92 1.56
N LYS A 110 14.98 -18.54 1.40
CA LYS A 110 15.63 -18.37 0.11
C LYS A 110 15.50 -19.66 -0.69
N ALA A 111 14.58 -19.69 -1.64
CA ALA A 111 14.41 -20.84 -2.52
C ALA A 111 15.72 -21.07 -3.28
N VAL A 112 16.02 -22.34 -3.55
CA VAL A 112 17.13 -22.70 -4.45
C VAL A 112 16.91 -21.93 -5.76
N GLN A 113 17.90 -21.14 -6.17
CA GLN A 113 17.83 -20.45 -7.45
C GLN A 113 17.93 -21.50 -8.55
N ILE A 114 16.81 -21.73 -9.23
CA ILE A 114 16.76 -22.55 -10.44
C ILE A 114 16.86 -21.57 -11.61
N THR A 115 17.86 -21.78 -12.46
CA THR A 115 17.96 -21.05 -13.73
C THR A 115 17.08 -21.75 -14.74
N LEU A 116 16.11 -21.03 -15.30
CA LEU A 116 15.20 -21.51 -16.34
C LEU A 116 15.43 -20.73 -17.62
N HIS A 117 15.37 -21.42 -18.75
CA HIS A 117 15.48 -20.86 -20.09
C HIS A 117 14.17 -21.02 -20.86
N THR A 118 13.96 -20.16 -21.85
CA THR A 118 12.83 -20.29 -22.79
C THR A 118 12.85 -21.67 -23.44
N ARG A 119 11.68 -22.33 -23.46
CA ARG A 119 11.42 -23.71 -23.90
C ARG A 119 11.88 -24.83 -22.95
N ASP A 120 12.32 -24.51 -21.74
CA ASP A 120 12.54 -25.55 -20.73
C ASP A 120 11.20 -26.20 -20.34
N SER A 121 11.20 -27.53 -20.23
CA SER A 121 10.09 -28.29 -19.66
C SER A 121 10.25 -28.37 -18.14
N ILE A 122 9.23 -27.92 -17.42
CA ILE A 122 9.21 -27.90 -15.95
C ILE A 122 8.03 -28.68 -15.39
N ALA A 123 8.14 -29.13 -14.14
CA ALA A 123 7.03 -29.58 -13.33
C ALA A 123 6.76 -28.53 -12.24
N CYS A 124 5.52 -28.08 -12.11
CA CYS A 124 5.12 -27.08 -11.12
C CYS A 124 3.78 -27.45 -10.48
N VAL A 125 3.45 -26.81 -9.36
CA VAL A 125 2.17 -27.02 -8.66
C VAL A 125 1.25 -25.85 -8.96
N TYR A 126 0.05 -26.15 -9.44
CA TYR A 126 -1.03 -25.18 -9.66
C TYR A 126 -2.35 -25.79 -9.16
N ASP A 127 -3.07 -25.02 -8.32
CA ASP A 127 -4.30 -25.46 -7.65
C ASP A 127 -4.14 -26.79 -6.87
N GLY A 128 -3.01 -26.93 -6.17
CA GLY A 128 -2.67 -28.13 -5.40
C GLY A 128 -2.35 -29.38 -6.23
N GLN A 129 -2.34 -29.29 -7.56
CA GLN A 129 -2.03 -30.39 -8.47
C GLN A 129 -0.70 -30.16 -9.20
N TRP A 130 -0.01 -31.25 -9.56
CA TRP A 130 1.21 -31.18 -10.35
C TRP A 130 0.89 -31.05 -11.84
N TRP A 131 1.54 -30.10 -12.50
CA TRP A 131 1.43 -29.83 -13.92
C TRP A 131 2.79 -29.84 -14.58
N LEU A 132 2.86 -30.41 -15.79
CA LEU A 132 3.99 -30.21 -16.69
C LEU A 132 3.74 -28.97 -17.55
N ALA A 133 4.75 -28.12 -17.68
CA ALA A 133 4.64 -26.86 -18.39
C ALA A 133 5.90 -26.59 -19.22
N GLU A 134 5.77 -25.76 -20.24
CA GLU A 134 6.89 -25.21 -20.99
C GLU A 134 7.08 -23.74 -20.62
N VAL A 135 8.32 -23.32 -20.41
CA VAL A 135 8.67 -21.91 -20.19
C VAL A 135 8.55 -21.13 -21.49
N ASN A 136 7.65 -20.16 -21.55
CA ASN A 136 7.49 -19.28 -22.70
C ASN A 136 8.44 -18.07 -22.62
N ASP A 137 8.52 -17.46 -21.44
CA ASP A 137 9.22 -16.21 -21.22
C ASP A 137 9.61 -16.04 -19.75
N SER A 138 10.60 -15.19 -19.48
CA SER A 138 11.07 -14.86 -18.13
C SER A 138 11.29 -13.35 -18.02
N ASP A 139 10.67 -12.72 -17.03
CA ASP A 139 10.85 -11.29 -16.76
C ASP A 139 12.17 -11.01 -16.00
N MET A 140 12.63 -9.76 -16.02
CA MET A 140 13.77 -9.24 -15.23
C MET A 140 13.65 -9.55 -13.73
N ASN A 141 12.42 -9.79 -13.25
CA ASN A 141 12.10 -10.12 -11.87
C ASN A 141 12.13 -11.62 -11.54
N LYS A 142 12.58 -12.47 -12.49
CA LYS A 142 12.63 -13.95 -12.39
C LYS A 142 11.27 -14.63 -12.25
N ASP A 143 10.18 -13.92 -12.50
CA ASP A 143 8.87 -14.53 -12.74
C ASP A 143 8.89 -15.17 -14.14
N VAL A 144 8.31 -16.36 -14.24
CA VAL A 144 8.36 -17.17 -15.47
C VAL A 144 6.95 -17.40 -15.98
N LEU A 145 6.71 -17.02 -17.23
CA LEU A 145 5.47 -17.33 -17.92
C LEU A 145 5.57 -18.74 -18.50
N VAL A 146 4.60 -19.58 -18.18
CA VAL A 146 4.59 -20.98 -18.60
C VAL A 146 3.29 -21.35 -19.32
N THR A 147 3.37 -22.25 -20.29
CA THR A 147 2.21 -22.90 -20.91
C THR A 147 2.07 -24.31 -20.33
N PHE A 148 0.96 -24.60 -19.65
CA PHE A 148 0.68 -25.96 -19.21
C PHE A 148 0.46 -26.88 -20.40
N TYR A 149 1.09 -28.06 -20.38
CA TYR A 149 0.71 -29.12 -21.27
C TYR A 149 -0.70 -29.58 -20.88
N HIS A 150 -1.65 -29.48 -21.81
CA HIS A 150 -3.00 -29.96 -21.56
C HIS A 150 -2.92 -31.47 -21.28
N PRO A 151 -3.48 -31.98 -20.16
CA PRO A 151 -3.61 -33.41 -19.98
C PRO A 151 -4.41 -33.90 -21.19
N ARG A 152 -3.83 -34.81 -21.98
CA ARG A 152 -4.58 -35.47 -23.04
C ARG A 152 -5.76 -36.16 -22.35
N ARG A 153 -6.95 -35.58 -22.45
CA ARG A 153 -8.18 -36.36 -22.25
C ARG A 153 -8.01 -37.58 -23.14
N THR A 154 -7.98 -38.76 -22.55
CA THR A 154 -8.28 -39.97 -23.32
C THR A 154 -9.58 -39.67 -24.05
N LYS A 155 -9.55 -39.79 -25.37
CA LYS A 155 -10.79 -39.86 -26.15
C LYS A 155 -11.42 -41.20 -25.78
N ASP A 156 -12.08 -41.26 -24.64
CA ASP A 156 -13.09 -42.28 -24.40
C ASP A 156 -14.31 -41.83 -25.22
N SER A 157 -14.29 -42.19 -26.49
CA SER A 157 -15.39 -41.98 -27.43
C SER A 157 -15.91 -43.34 -27.88
N PHE A 158 -17.07 -43.69 -27.31
CA PHE A 158 -18.08 -44.69 -27.69
C PHE A 158 -17.66 -46.16 -27.83
#